data_AF-A0A9X1GGP6-F1
#
_entry.id   AF-A0A9X1GGP6-F1
#
_cell.length_a   1.000
_cell.length_b   1.000
_cell.length_c   1.000
_cell.angle_alpha   90.00
_cell.angle_beta   90.00
_cell.angle_gamma   90.00
#
_symmetry.space_group_name_H-M   'P 1'
#
loop_
_entity.id
_entity.type
_entity.pdbx_description
1 polymer ?
#
loop_
_entity_poly.entity_id
_entity_poly.type
_entity_poly.pdbx_seq_one_letter_code
_entity_poly.pdbx_strand_id
1 'polypeptide(L)'
;MTEMIQQLETNETSSAVSENKVKKHLKLNEINYKNNTESDYTEKITELKNNFNYSSNRDYYWSEPELSILYGTPLYEAASPTQRIALNHLFWVGGYNLTAASETNTALYNQITSSVFYSLGGYETLCHELDIETSQERYHIQAFRTIANQTEIGLLGDIIIGNPFSGKESQLMQGGMIGRLSPGIMRHLFSFNWGSTPFLASQYYTLRFIANMILKLTEYSRSQYFKKLEKKGAFIPIPLAVSHYHFLDESFHTTTSQLIAHDLYKDFPKPTAYEKFMANLSIYMMQVTVLNTLSGAAVGSFYPDKLLIMPLIYKVLRTPLFDMSAQEALSWIEKSLCHEHEGFHAVLKSHQRLLSELRRFFQDVDYLWPVNREMRVMASGGSISKAIQDNIQGFEQFSRSAT
;
A
#
# COMPACT_ATOMS: atom_id res chain seq x y z
N MET A 1 -55.11 47.15 31.55
CA MET A 1 -54.52 47.04 30.19
C MET A 1 -53.03 47.37 30.27
N THR A 2 -52.34 46.74 31.23
CA THR A 2 -50.94 47.02 31.61
C THR A 2 -50.29 45.75 32.20
N GLU A 3 -50.84 44.56 31.87
CA GLU A 3 -50.31 43.25 32.29
C GLU A 3 -50.18 42.27 31.11
N MET A 4 -50.39 42.74 29.87
CA MET A 4 -50.22 41.93 28.63
C MET A 4 -49.00 42.36 27.79
N ILE A 5 -48.11 43.20 28.33
CA ILE A 5 -46.86 43.61 27.66
C ILE A 5 -45.61 43.04 28.37
N GLN A 6 -45.77 42.33 29.50
CA GLN A 6 -44.65 41.73 30.24
C GLN A 6 -44.48 40.22 29.98
N GLN A 7 -44.98 39.74 28.84
CA GLN A 7 -44.76 38.37 28.32
C GLN A 7 -44.14 38.34 26.91
N LEU A 8 -43.67 39.50 26.41
CA LEU A 8 -43.00 39.60 25.11
C LEU A 8 -41.54 40.08 25.18
N GLU A 9 -40.97 40.21 26.39
CA GLU A 9 -39.56 40.64 26.59
C GLU A 9 -38.73 39.63 27.42
N THR A 10 -39.02 38.34 27.32
CA THR A 10 -38.19 37.28 27.95
C THR A 10 -37.72 36.19 27.00
N ASN A 11 -37.76 36.41 25.68
CA ASN A 11 -37.27 35.44 24.69
C ASN A 11 -36.11 35.91 23.80
N GLU A 12 -35.50 37.06 24.08
CA GLU A 12 -34.32 37.54 23.34
C GLU A 12 -33.13 37.84 24.25
N THR A 13 -32.77 36.91 25.12
CA THR A 13 -31.40 36.80 25.66
C THR A 13 -31.19 35.39 26.22
N SER A 14 -31.27 34.39 25.34
CA SER A 14 -30.53 33.14 25.52
C SER A 14 -29.33 33.23 24.58
N SER A 15 -28.33 34.00 25.00
CA SER A 15 -27.02 34.02 24.40
C SER A 15 -26.50 32.59 24.22
N ALA A 16 -26.34 32.18 22.97
CA ALA A 16 -25.13 31.54 22.45
C ALA A 16 -24.21 30.87 23.48
N VAL A 17 -24.70 29.85 24.18
CA VAL A 17 -23.88 28.87 24.91
C VAL A 17 -24.58 27.52 24.81
N SER A 18 -24.56 26.93 23.62
CA SER A 18 -24.31 25.49 23.54
C SER A 18 -23.02 25.35 22.74
N GLU A 19 -21.93 25.44 23.49
CA GLU A 19 -20.57 25.13 23.06
C GLU A 19 -20.57 23.97 22.07
N ASN A 20 -19.86 24.19 20.95
CA ASN A 20 -19.38 23.16 20.06
C ASN A 20 -19.09 21.88 20.85
N LYS A 21 -19.97 20.90 20.74
CA LYS A 21 -19.60 19.52 21.06
C LYS A 21 -18.66 19.12 19.94
N VAL A 22 -17.40 19.53 20.06
CA VAL A 22 -16.33 19.28 19.09
C VAL A 22 -16.45 17.83 18.70
N LYS A 23 -16.75 17.59 17.41
CA LYS A 23 -17.06 16.25 16.94
C LYS A 23 -15.87 15.35 17.29
N LYS A 24 -16.16 14.15 17.82
CA LYS A 24 -15.13 13.26 18.38
C LYS A 24 -13.97 13.03 17.41
N HIS A 25 -14.25 12.86 16.12
CA HIS A 25 -13.22 12.64 15.10
C HIS A 25 -12.34 13.87 14.84
N LEU A 26 -12.85 15.10 14.98
CA LEU A 26 -12.04 16.32 14.86
C LEU A 26 -11.04 16.44 16.01
N LYS A 27 -11.47 16.13 17.24
CA LYS A 27 -10.57 16.07 18.39
C LYS A 27 -9.51 14.97 18.25
N LEU A 28 -9.89 13.80 17.71
CA LEU A 28 -8.94 12.74 17.42
C LEU A 28 -7.91 13.18 16.36
N ASN A 29 -8.36 13.90 15.34
CA ASN A 29 -7.47 14.47 14.33
C ASN A 29 -6.48 15.48 14.94
N GLU A 30 -6.91 16.35 15.86
CA GLU A 30 -5.99 17.27 16.56
C GLU A 30 -4.91 16.53 17.36
N ILE A 31 -5.28 15.46 18.06
CA ILE A 31 -4.33 14.62 18.80
C ILE A 31 -3.37 13.93 17.84
N ASN A 32 -3.88 13.37 16.73
CA ASN A 32 -3.06 12.72 15.72
C ASN A 32 -2.05 13.70 15.11
N TYR A 33 -2.53 14.88 14.70
CA TYR A 33 -1.71 15.95 14.13
C TYR A 33 -0.57 16.37 15.05
N LYS A 34 -0.89 16.63 16.33
CA LYS A 34 0.11 16.98 17.32
C LYS A 34 1.17 15.89 17.45
N ASN A 35 0.75 14.63 17.61
CA ASN A 35 1.68 13.52 17.81
C ASN A 35 2.53 13.23 16.58
N ASN A 36 1.95 13.35 15.37
CA ASN A 36 2.66 13.20 14.10
C ASN A 36 3.75 14.27 13.96
N THR A 37 3.39 15.53 14.23
CA THR A 37 4.34 16.66 14.23
C THR A 37 5.49 16.45 15.24
N GLU A 38 5.19 15.95 16.43
CA GLU A 38 6.20 15.72 17.49
C GLU A 38 7.09 14.50 17.23
N SER A 39 6.66 13.57 16.38
CA SER A 39 7.34 12.28 16.15
C SER A 39 7.87 12.11 14.72
N ASP A 40 7.99 13.18 13.94
CA ASP A 40 8.38 13.14 12.53
C ASP A 40 9.78 12.53 12.34
N TYR A 41 9.86 11.37 11.69
CA TYR A 41 11.13 10.66 11.44
C TYR A 41 11.80 11.02 10.11
N THR A 42 11.31 12.04 9.40
CA THR A 42 11.86 12.51 8.11
C THR A 42 13.37 12.75 8.13
N GLU A 43 13.89 13.40 9.17
CA GLU A 43 15.32 13.67 9.30
C GLU A 43 16.12 12.36 9.41
N LYS A 44 15.62 11.41 10.21
CA LYS A 44 16.28 10.12 10.42
C LYS A 44 16.28 9.27 9.17
N ILE A 45 15.16 9.22 8.45
CA ILE A 45 15.05 8.52 7.16
C ILE A 45 16.00 9.13 6.14
N THR A 46 16.13 10.46 6.13
CA THR A 46 17.05 11.18 5.22
C THR A 46 18.51 10.87 5.52
N GLU A 47 18.90 10.87 6.80
CA GLU A 47 20.23 10.48 7.25
C GLU A 47 20.57 9.05 6.80
N LEU A 48 19.67 8.10 7.06
CA LEU A 48 19.83 6.69 6.69
C LEU A 48 19.97 6.51 5.17
N LYS A 49 19.11 7.18 4.39
CA LYS A 49 19.20 7.18 2.92
C LYS A 49 20.57 7.68 2.44
N ASN A 50 21.05 8.80 2.98
CA ASN A 50 22.32 9.40 2.56
C ASN A 50 23.52 8.51 2.91
N ASN A 51 23.41 7.73 3.98
CA ASN A 51 24.45 6.79 4.42
C ASN A 51 24.30 5.39 3.79
N PHE A 52 23.28 5.15 2.96
CA PHE A 52 23.09 3.85 2.34
C PHE A 52 24.19 3.53 1.34
N ASN A 53 24.80 2.36 1.53
CA ASN A 53 25.71 1.72 0.59
C ASN A 53 25.36 0.23 0.51
N TYR A 54 25.02 -0.27 -0.68
CA TYR A 54 24.65 -1.67 -0.86
C TYR A 54 25.77 -2.64 -0.40
N SER A 55 27.03 -2.32 -0.67
CA SER A 55 28.17 -3.19 -0.30
C SER A 55 28.30 -3.42 1.20
N SER A 56 27.83 -2.50 2.04
CA SER A 56 27.85 -2.66 3.51
C SER A 56 26.63 -3.42 4.05
N ASN A 57 25.62 -3.64 3.21
CA ASN A 57 24.34 -4.24 3.61
C ASN A 57 24.07 -5.59 2.89
N ARG A 58 24.90 -5.98 1.92
CA ARG A 58 24.68 -7.13 1.00
C ARG A 58 24.77 -8.52 1.63
N ASP A 59 25.46 -8.66 2.75
CA ASP A 59 25.76 -9.98 3.33
C ASP A 59 24.78 -10.36 4.46
N TYR A 60 23.73 -9.56 4.68
CA TYR A 60 22.73 -9.76 5.72
C TYR A 60 21.33 -9.78 5.13
N TYR A 61 20.47 -10.66 5.63
CA TYR A 61 19.04 -10.52 5.38
C TYR A 61 18.52 -9.18 5.91
N TRP A 62 17.60 -8.54 5.18
CA TRP A 62 16.94 -7.32 5.63
C TRP A 62 15.65 -7.60 6.38
N SER A 63 15.20 -8.86 6.41
CA SER A 63 14.04 -9.34 7.16
C SER A 63 14.19 -10.83 7.46
N GLU A 64 13.18 -11.46 8.07
CA GLU A 64 13.13 -12.92 8.13
C GLU A 64 13.12 -13.52 6.69
N PRO A 65 13.73 -14.69 6.44
CA PRO A 65 13.89 -15.27 5.10
C PRO A 65 12.59 -15.53 4.34
N GLU A 66 11.47 -15.73 5.05
CA GLU A 66 10.13 -15.93 4.49
C GLU A 66 9.64 -14.72 3.67
N LEU A 67 10.21 -13.54 3.92
CA LEU A 67 9.95 -12.31 3.17
C LEU A 67 10.96 -12.17 2.03
N SER A 68 11.02 -13.18 1.16
CA SER A 68 11.87 -13.21 -0.03
C SER A 68 11.04 -13.55 -1.26
N ILE A 69 11.47 -13.11 -2.44
CA ILE A 69 10.86 -13.59 -3.69
C ILE A 69 11.19 -15.09 -3.81
N LEU A 70 10.24 -15.89 -4.29
CA LEU A 70 10.33 -17.32 -4.48
C LEU A 70 10.44 -18.14 -3.20
N TYR A 71 10.25 -17.56 -2.01
CA TYR A 71 10.29 -18.32 -0.76
C TYR A 71 9.40 -19.57 -0.80
N GLY A 72 9.97 -20.71 -0.38
CA GLY A 72 9.26 -21.99 -0.31
C GLY A 72 9.01 -22.65 -1.67
N THR A 73 9.60 -22.14 -2.76
CA THR A 73 9.60 -22.78 -4.09
C THR A 73 10.81 -23.69 -4.28
N PRO A 74 10.77 -24.65 -5.23
CA PRO A 74 11.94 -25.47 -5.56
C PRO A 74 13.19 -24.67 -5.95
N LEU A 75 13.03 -23.53 -6.63
CA LEU A 75 14.16 -22.68 -7.02
C LEU A 75 14.81 -22.00 -5.81
N TYR A 76 14.02 -21.52 -4.84
CA TYR A 76 14.58 -20.95 -3.61
C TYR A 76 15.31 -22.01 -2.78
N GLU A 77 14.80 -23.24 -2.76
CA GLU A 77 15.49 -24.34 -2.08
C GLU A 77 16.80 -24.73 -2.76
N ALA A 78 16.86 -24.70 -4.09
CA ALA A 78 18.09 -24.94 -4.85
C ALA A 78 19.09 -23.78 -4.80
N ALA A 79 18.65 -22.56 -4.43
CA ALA A 79 19.48 -21.38 -4.41
C ALA A 79 20.56 -21.44 -3.31
N SER A 80 21.76 -20.96 -3.64
CA SER A 80 22.86 -20.79 -2.69
C SER A 80 22.50 -19.80 -1.56
N PRO A 81 23.19 -19.84 -0.40
CA PRO A 81 22.93 -18.88 0.68
C PRO A 81 22.97 -17.42 0.24
N THR A 82 23.92 -17.05 -0.63
CA THR A 82 24.04 -15.71 -1.20
C THR A 82 22.91 -15.35 -2.14
N GLN A 83 22.41 -16.31 -2.93
CA GLN A 83 21.25 -16.10 -3.80
C GLN A 83 19.96 -15.93 -2.99
N ARG A 84 19.79 -16.67 -1.88
CA ARG A 84 18.63 -16.48 -0.98
C ARG A 84 18.60 -15.10 -0.34
N ILE A 85 19.76 -14.58 0.09
CA ILE A 85 19.90 -13.19 0.56
C ILE A 85 19.57 -12.20 -0.58
N ALA A 86 20.05 -12.44 -1.79
CA ALA A 86 19.72 -11.60 -2.94
C ALA A 86 18.21 -11.60 -3.26
N LEU A 87 17.53 -12.75 -3.17
CA LEU A 87 16.08 -12.86 -3.35
C LEU A 87 15.31 -12.13 -2.23
N ASN A 88 15.86 -12.08 -1.02
CA ASN A 88 15.35 -11.22 0.06
C ASN A 88 15.46 -9.73 -0.33
N HIS A 89 16.62 -9.28 -0.80
CA HIS A 89 16.81 -7.88 -1.21
C HIS A 89 15.90 -7.50 -2.38
N LEU A 90 15.71 -8.38 -3.36
CA LEU A 90 14.80 -8.12 -4.49
C LEU A 90 13.33 -8.00 -4.05
N PHE A 91 12.91 -8.75 -3.02
CA PHE A 91 11.59 -8.57 -2.42
C PHE A 91 11.41 -7.17 -1.84
N TRP A 92 12.44 -6.67 -1.16
CA TRP A 92 12.50 -5.30 -0.65
C TRP A 92 12.47 -4.25 -1.75
N VAL A 93 13.27 -4.41 -2.81
CA VAL A 93 13.27 -3.51 -3.99
C VAL A 93 11.87 -3.42 -4.60
N GLY A 94 11.20 -4.56 -4.83
CA GLY A 94 9.83 -4.59 -5.36
C GLY A 94 8.84 -3.87 -4.46
N GLY A 95 8.95 -4.09 -3.14
CA GLY A 95 8.13 -3.40 -2.14
C GLY A 95 8.35 -1.90 -2.15
N TYR A 96 9.60 -1.43 -2.09
CA TYR A 96 9.97 -0.01 -2.10
C TYR A 96 9.50 0.73 -3.34
N ASN A 97 9.67 0.13 -4.52
CA ASN A 97 9.19 0.73 -5.76
C ASN A 97 7.66 0.87 -5.78
N LEU A 98 6.93 -0.12 -5.26
CA LEU A 98 5.47 -0.06 -5.14
C LEU A 98 5.00 0.96 -4.10
N THR A 99 5.67 1.03 -2.95
CA THR A 99 5.36 1.99 -1.88
C THR A 99 5.59 3.41 -2.39
N ALA A 100 6.76 3.73 -2.94
CA ALA A 100 7.05 5.05 -3.49
C ALA A 100 6.06 5.50 -4.59
N ALA A 101 5.60 4.56 -5.43
CA ALA A 101 4.56 4.84 -6.42
C ALA A 101 3.19 5.12 -5.77
N SER A 102 2.87 4.43 -4.68
CA SER A 102 1.64 4.65 -3.92
C SER A 102 1.66 5.97 -3.17
N GLU A 103 2.78 6.32 -2.53
CA GLU A 103 3.01 7.61 -1.84
C GLU A 103 2.93 8.81 -2.78
N THR A 104 3.37 8.65 -4.04
CA THR A 104 3.20 9.70 -5.06
C THR A 104 1.71 10.01 -5.27
N ASN A 105 0.86 8.98 -5.27
CA ASN A 105 -0.58 9.20 -5.35
C ASN A 105 -1.14 9.78 -4.05
N THR A 106 -0.67 9.29 -2.89
CA THR A 106 -1.07 9.85 -1.58
C THR A 106 -0.84 11.35 -1.53
N ALA A 107 0.36 11.82 -1.86
CA ALA A 107 0.70 13.23 -1.86
C ALA A 107 -0.26 14.06 -2.74
N LEU A 108 -0.62 13.55 -3.93
CA LEU A 108 -1.57 14.22 -4.82
C LEU A 108 -2.98 14.30 -4.21
N TYR A 109 -3.51 13.18 -3.72
CA TYR A 109 -4.88 13.14 -3.21
C TYR A 109 -5.03 13.79 -1.84
N ASN A 110 -3.97 13.86 -1.05
CA ASN A 110 -3.90 14.70 0.15
C ASN A 110 -4.10 16.18 -0.22
N GLN A 111 -3.40 16.69 -1.23
CA GLN A 111 -3.58 18.07 -1.70
C GLN A 111 -4.99 18.33 -2.24
N ILE A 112 -5.53 17.41 -3.05
CA ILE A 112 -6.91 17.53 -3.57
C ILE A 112 -7.90 17.57 -2.41
N THR A 113 -7.77 16.66 -1.45
CA THR A 113 -8.69 16.54 -0.31
C THR A 113 -8.59 17.73 0.62
N SER A 114 -7.36 18.18 0.92
CA SER A 114 -7.08 19.39 1.69
C SER A 114 -7.74 20.61 1.04
N SER A 115 -7.62 20.79 -0.28
CA SER A 115 -8.28 21.88 -1.01
C SER A 115 -9.81 21.84 -0.89
N VAL A 116 -10.43 20.65 -0.92
CA VAL A 116 -11.88 20.50 -0.75
C VAL A 116 -12.30 20.90 0.66
N PHE A 117 -11.64 20.35 1.69
CA PHE A 117 -12.04 20.60 3.08
C PHE A 117 -11.71 22.01 3.56
N TYR A 118 -10.62 22.60 3.08
CA TYR A 118 -10.30 24.00 3.33
C TYR A 118 -11.42 24.93 2.86
N SER A 119 -12.02 24.65 1.69
CA SER A 119 -13.11 25.47 1.15
C SER A 119 -14.42 25.42 1.97
N LEU A 120 -14.59 24.38 2.80
CA LEU A 120 -15.78 24.20 3.65
C LEU A 120 -15.64 24.91 5.01
N GLY A 121 -14.41 25.13 5.47
CA GLY A 121 -14.09 25.64 6.80
C GLY A 121 -14.32 24.61 7.93
N GLY A 122 -13.64 24.80 9.06
CA GLY A 122 -13.77 23.95 10.26
C GLY A 122 -13.01 22.62 10.20
N TYR A 123 -12.13 22.45 9.21
CA TYR A 123 -11.27 21.27 9.02
C TYR A 123 -9.79 21.65 8.89
N GLU A 124 -9.39 22.80 9.43
CA GLU A 124 -8.06 23.39 9.25
C GLU A 124 -6.96 22.45 9.77
N THR A 125 -7.13 21.87 10.96
CA THR A 125 -6.17 20.92 11.53
C THR A 125 -6.04 19.65 10.67
N LEU A 126 -7.11 19.21 10.02
CA LEU A 126 -7.04 18.08 9.10
C LEU A 126 -6.25 18.45 7.85
N CYS A 127 -6.45 19.65 7.31
CA CYS A 127 -5.69 20.13 6.17
C CYS A 127 -4.19 20.21 6.50
N HIS A 128 -3.83 20.68 7.71
CA HIS A 128 -2.44 20.70 8.16
C HIS A 128 -1.84 19.30 8.35
N GLU A 129 -2.61 18.34 8.85
CA GLU A 129 -2.18 16.94 8.93
C GLU A 129 -1.89 16.35 7.54
N LEU A 130 -2.77 16.60 6.57
CA LEU A 130 -2.56 16.17 5.18
C LEU A 130 -1.34 16.84 4.53
N ASP A 131 -1.02 18.09 4.90
CA ASP A 131 0.17 18.80 4.42
C ASP A 131 1.47 18.22 5.01
N ILE A 132 1.49 17.91 6.32
CA ILE A 132 2.62 17.25 6.98
C ILE A 132 2.88 15.89 6.34
N GLU A 133 1.84 15.07 6.23
CA GLU A 133 1.92 13.76 5.59
C GLU A 133 2.43 13.90 4.15
N THR A 134 1.88 14.84 3.36
CA THR A 134 2.37 15.11 2.00
C THR A 134 3.86 15.46 1.96
N SER A 135 4.38 16.16 2.97
CA SER A 135 5.80 16.45 3.10
C SER A 135 6.61 15.18 3.40
N GLN A 136 6.20 14.41 4.41
CA GLN A 136 6.83 13.14 4.82
C GLN A 136 6.93 12.15 3.65
N GLU A 137 5.85 11.97 2.89
CA GLU A 137 5.81 11.07 1.73
C GLU A 137 6.89 11.41 0.68
N ARG A 138 7.27 12.69 0.52
CA ARG A 138 8.36 13.05 -0.42
C ARG A 138 9.70 12.49 0.01
N TYR A 139 9.95 12.42 1.31
CA TYR A 139 11.19 11.86 1.85
C TYR A 139 11.19 10.34 1.80
N HIS A 140 10.04 9.72 2.06
CA HIS A 140 9.84 8.27 1.89
C HIS A 140 10.13 7.84 0.44
N ILE A 141 9.50 8.51 -0.54
CA ILE A 141 9.70 8.26 -1.98
C ILE A 141 11.19 8.32 -2.33
N GLN A 142 11.90 9.36 -1.86
CA GLN A 142 13.32 9.51 -2.14
C GLN A 142 14.16 8.41 -1.51
N ALA A 143 13.89 8.04 -0.26
CA ALA A 143 14.61 6.97 0.43
C ALA A 143 14.42 5.63 -0.29
N PHE A 144 13.17 5.26 -0.57
CA PHE A 144 12.82 4.01 -1.23
C PHE A 144 13.41 3.90 -2.63
N ARG A 145 13.28 4.93 -3.46
CA ARG A 145 13.87 4.92 -4.82
C ARG A 145 15.40 4.85 -4.79
N THR A 146 16.03 5.59 -3.89
CA THR A 146 17.50 5.62 -3.78
C THR A 146 18.03 4.25 -3.39
N ILE A 147 17.46 3.66 -2.33
CA ILE A 147 17.88 2.35 -1.83
C ILE A 147 17.59 1.27 -2.88
N ALA A 148 16.39 1.27 -3.48
CA ALA A 148 16.01 0.32 -4.52
C ALA A 148 16.98 0.35 -5.71
N ASN A 149 17.23 1.53 -6.28
CA ASN A 149 18.11 1.67 -7.45
C ASN A 149 19.55 1.25 -7.16
N GLN A 150 20.11 1.70 -6.03
CA GLN A 150 21.48 1.29 -5.64
C GLN A 150 21.59 -0.21 -5.41
N THR A 151 20.54 -0.84 -4.88
CA THR A 151 20.47 -2.29 -4.67
C THR A 151 20.42 -3.04 -5.99
N GLU A 152 19.57 -2.63 -6.93
CA GLU A 152 19.49 -3.26 -8.25
C GLU A 152 20.80 -3.14 -9.03
N ILE A 153 21.39 -1.95 -9.07
CA ILE A 153 22.70 -1.74 -9.71
C ILE A 153 23.76 -2.62 -9.04
N GLY A 154 23.79 -2.65 -7.71
CA GLY A 154 24.78 -3.43 -6.96
C GLY A 154 24.61 -4.95 -7.07
N LEU A 155 23.38 -5.44 -7.28
CA LEU A 155 23.06 -6.86 -7.31
C LEU A 155 22.99 -7.43 -8.73
N LEU A 156 22.41 -6.68 -9.67
CA LEU A 156 22.08 -7.14 -11.03
C LEU A 156 22.90 -6.42 -12.10
N GLY A 157 23.59 -5.31 -11.76
CA GLY A 157 24.32 -4.48 -12.72
C GLY A 157 23.43 -3.55 -13.57
N ASP A 158 22.11 -3.62 -13.40
CA ASP A 158 21.11 -2.81 -14.11
C ASP A 158 19.85 -2.64 -13.24
N ILE A 159 19.04 -1.63 -13.53
CA ILE A 159 17.75 -1.40 -12.89
C ILE A 159 16.68 -2.15 -13.70
N ILE A 160 16.14 -3.24 -13.16
CA ILE A 160 15.19 -4.10 -13.84
C ILE A 160 13.76 -3.80 -13.37
N ILE A 161 13.55 -3.69 -12.06
CA ILE A 161 12.27 -3.49 -11.38
C ILE A 161 11.87 -2.01 -11.40
N GLY A 162 12.82 -1.11 -11.12
CA GLY A 162 12.57 0.34 -11.01
C GLY A 162 12.56 1.11 -12.34
N ASN A 163 12.99 0.51 -13.45
CA ASN A 163 13.23 1.24 -14.70
C ASN A 163 11.92 1.59 -15.43
N PRO A 164 11.59 2.87 -15.63
CA PRO A 164 10.32 3.28 -16.22
C PRO A 164 10.19 3.02 -17.73
N PHE A 165 11.29 2.64 -18.38
CA PHE A 165 11.37 2.36 -19.81
C PHE A 165 11.43 0.85 -20.12
N SER A 166 11.36 -0.04 -19.13
CA SER A 166 11.62 -1.48 -19.30
C SER A 166 10.42 -2.33 -19.78
N GLY A 167 9.37 -1.70 -20.33
CA GLY A 167 8.19 -2.37 -20.88
C GLY A 167 6.87 -1.97 -20.21
N LYS A 168 5.75 -2.56 -20.64
CA LYS A 168 4.40 -2.28 -20.11
C LYS A 168 4.27 -2.65 -18.63
N GLU A 169 5.06 -3.61 -18.17
CA GLU A 169 5.09 -4.12 -16.80
C GLU A 169 5.61 -3.07 -15.81
N SER A 170 6.63 -2.30 -16.22
CA SER A 170 7.16 -1.18 -15.42
C SER A 170 6.17 -0.04 -15.23
N GLN A 171 5.30 0.19 -16.22
CA GLN A 171 4.25 1.22 -16.17
C GLN A 171 3.16 0.87 -15.16
N LEU A 172 2.87 -0.42 -14.97
CA LEU A 172 1.94 -0.90 -13.94
C LEU A 172 2.48 -0.71 -12.52
N MET A 173 3.80 -0.85 -12.32
CA MET A 173 4.46 -0.58 -11.04
C MET A 173 4.47 0.92 -10.71
N GLN A 174 4.74 1.78 -11.70
CA GLN A 174 4.81 3.23 -11.54
C GLN A 174 3.48 3.88 -11.14
N GLY A 175 2.36 3.30 -11.54
CA GLY A 175 1.06 3.82 -11.18
C GLY A 175 0.68 3.59 -9.71
N GLY A 176 1.46 2.80 -8.97
CA GLY A 176 1.13 2.39 -7.60
C GLY A 176 -0.18 1.61 -7.56
N MET A 177 -0.84 1.59 -6.40
CA MET A 177 -2.14 0.94 -6.29
C MET A 177 -3.23 1.57 -7.19
N ILE A 178 -3.21 2.89 -7.39
CA ILE A 178 -4.22 3.57 -8.21
C ILE A 178 -4.04 3.28 -9.69
N GLY A 179 -2.80 3.18 -10.18
CA GLY A 179 -2.55 2.76 -11.55
C GLY A 179 -2.97 1.32 -11.82
N ARG A 180 -2.97 0.48 -10.78
CA ARG A 180 -3.48 -0.90 -10.85
C ARG A 180 -5.00 -0.98 -10.80
N LEU A 181 -5.68 -0.02 -10.16
CA LEU A 181 -7.15 0.04 -10.08
C LEU A 181 -7.82 0.03 -11.46
N SER A 182 -7.21 0.65 -12.47
CA SER A 182 -7.74 0.61 -13.84
C SER A 182 -6.71 0.99 -14.89
N PRO A 183 -6.55 0.17 -15.94
CA PRO A 183 -5.97 0.62 -17.19
C PRO A 183 -6.94 1.55 -17.95
N GLY A 184 -6.41 2.61 -18.55
CA GLY A 184 -7.14 3.43 -19.52
C GLY A 184 -8.24 4.31 -18.92
N ILE A 185 -9.47 4.19 -19.44
CA ILE A 185 -10.52 5.19 -19.25
C ILE A 185 -11.04 5.30 -17.80
N MET A 186 -11.05 4.21 -17.00
CA MET A 186 -11.53 4.34 -15.62
C MET A 186 -10.53 5.07 -14.72
N ARG A 187 -9.23 5.08 -15.03
CA ARG A 187 -8.26 5.92 -14.31
C ARG A 187 -8.61 7.40 -14.46
N HIS A 188 -8.93 7.82 -15.68
CA HIS A 188 -9.39 9.20 -15.94
C HIS A 188 -10.72 9.48 -15.24
N LEU A 189 -11.65 8.53 -15.27
CA LEU A 189 -12.93 8.65 -14.57
C LEU A 189 -12.73 8.87 -13.07
N PHE A 190 -11.91 8.05 -12.39
CA PHE A 190 -11.66 8.22 -10.96
C PHE A 190 -10.93 9.53 -10.65
N SER A 191 -9.89 9.87 -11.43
CA SER A 191 -9.13 11.11 -11.24
C SER A 191 -9.99 12.36 -11.40
N PHE A 192 -10.99 12.32 -12.30
CA PHE A 192 -11.93 13.42 -12.49
C PHE A 192 -12.95 13.54 -11.34
N ASN A 193 -13.31 12.42 -10.71
CA ASN A 193 -14.37 12.38 -9.70
C ASN A 193 -13.87 12.57 -8.27
N TRP A 194 -12.67 12.10 -7.94
CA TRP A 194 -12.12 12.33 -6.60
C TRP A 194 -11.84 13.81 -6.38
N GLY A 195 -12.37 14.34 -5.27
CA GLY A 195 -12.32 15.76 -4.97
C GLY A 195 -13.44 16.60 -5.59
N SER A 196 -14.32 16.02 -6.41
CA SER A 196 -15.47 16.76 -6.98
C SER A 196 -16.54 17.11 -5.94
N THR A 197 -16.61 16.33 -4.86
CA THR A 197 -17.47 16.59 -3.70
C THR A 197 -16.74 16.22 -2.40
N PRO A 198 -17.16 16.76 -1.24
CA PRO A 198 -16.58 16.39 0.06
C PRO A 198 -16.70 14.89 0.38
N PHE A 199 -17.81 14.26 -0.03
CA PHE A 199 -17.98 12.82 0.10
C PHE A 199 -16.94 12.07 -0.74
N LEU A 200 -16.81 12.38 -2.04
CA LEU A 200 -15.86 11.69 -2.93
C LEU A 200 -14.39 11.97 -2.60
N ALA A 201 -14.07 13.13 -2.03
CA ALA A 201 -12.75 13.40 -1.45
C ALA A 201 -12.44 12.43 -0.30
N SER A 202 -13.43 12.19 0.58
CA SER A 202 -13.29 11.22 1.68
C SER A 202 -13.11 9.77 1.18
N GLN A 203 -13.73 9.43 0.04
CA GLN A 203 -13.71 8.06 -0.51
C GLN A 203 -12.33 7.58 -0.96
N TYR A 204 -11.44 8.48 -1.35
CA TYR A 204 -10.07 8.12 -1.68
C TYR A 204 -9.38 7.38 -0.51
N TYR A 205 -9.62 7.84 0.72
CA TYR A 205 -8.99 7.29 1.93
C TYR A 205 -9.48 5.90 2.28
N THR A 206 -10.64 5.48 1.77
CA THR A 206 -11.08 4.09 1.85
C THR A 206 -10.16 3.18 1.04
N LEU A 207 -9.70 3.60 -0.13
CA LEU A 207 -8.77 2.84 -0.97
C LEU A 207 -7.35 2.90 -0.43
N ARG A 208 -6.96 4.07 0.10
CA ARG A 208 -5.69 4.22 0.81
C ARG A 208 -5.63 3.34 2.04
N PHE A 209 -6.71 3.22 2.81
CA PHE A 209 -6.78 2.29 3.94
C PHE A 209 -6.53 0.85 3.51
N ILE A 210 -7.10 0.40 2.38
CA ILE A 210 -6.78 -0.92 1.81
C ILE A 210 -5.27 -1.03 1.52
N ALA A 211 -4.64 0.02 0.96
CA ALA A 211 -3.19 0.08 0.72
C ALA A 211 -2.38 -0.14 1.98
N ASN A 212 -2.67 0.65 3.01
CA ASN A 212 -1.97 0.61 4.28
C ASN A 212 -2.14 -0.76 4.95
N MET A 213 -3.30 -1.39 4.82
CA MET A 213 -3.53 -2.74 5.33
C MET A 213 -2.73 -3.82 4.59
N ILE A 214 -2.51 -3.68 3.28
CA ILE A 214 -1.60 -4.57 2.52
C ILE A 214 -0.17 -4.36 3.01
N LEU A 215 0.31 -3.12 3.13
CA LEU A 215 1.66 -2.81 3.60
C LEU A 215 1.93 -3.40 4.99
N LYS A 216 0.97 -3.26 5.90
CA LYS A 216 1.02 -3.81 7.28
C LYS A 216 1.21 -5.33 7.35
N LEU A 217 0.93 -6.08 6.28
CA LEU A 217 1.21 -7.52 6.24
C LEU A 217 2.71 -7.82 6.40
N THR A 218 3.56 -6.92 5.91
CA THR A 218 5.02 -7.10 5.92
C THR A 218 5.73 -6.14 6.88
N GLU A 219 5.27 -4.90 6.98
CA GLU A 219 5.96 -3.85 7.77
C GLU A 219 5.97 -4.13 9.27
N TYR A 220 4.89 -4.69 9.81
CA TYR A 220 4.88 -5.06 11.23
C TYR A 220 5.96 -6.11 11.54
N SER A 221 6.09 -7.13 10.69
CA SER A 221 7.13 -8.16 10.84
C SER A 221 8.54 -7.55 10.75
N ARG A 222 8.75 -6.64 9.80
CA ARG A 222 10.01 -5.90 9.63
C ARG A 222 10.33 -5.06 10.87
N SER A 223 9.39 -4.30 11.41
CA SER A 223 9.61 -3.53 12.64
C SER A 223 9.94 -4.42 13.84
N GLN A 224 9.33 -5.59 13.96
CA GLN A 224 9.70 -6.57 15.00
C GLN A 224 11.10 -7.13 14.78
N TYR A 225 11.49 -7.40 13.53
CA TYR A 225 12.82 -7.84 13.18
C TYR A 225 13.89 -6.78 13.51
N PHE A 226 13.62 -5.50 13.23
CA PHE A 226 14.46 -4.38 13.65
C PHE A 226 14.70 -4.40 15.17
N LYS A 227 13.63 -4.43 15.97
CA LYS A 227 13.71 -4.45 17.45
C LYS A 227 14.46 -5.66 17.99
N LYS A 228 14.33 -6.81 17.32
CA LYS A 228 15.06 -8.05 17.65
C LYS A 228 16.57 -7.88 17.44
N LEU A 229 16.99 -7.23 16.37
CA LEU A 229 18.41 -6.97 16.09
C LEU A 229 18.98 -5.90 17.05
N GLU A 230 18.23 -4.82 17.26
CA GLU A 230 18.58 -3.75 18.20
C GLU A 230 18.81 -4.29 19.61
N LYS A 231 17.87 -5.08 20.14
CA LYS A 231 17.99 -5.70 21.47
C LYS A 231 19.23 -6.61 21.60
N LYS A 232 19.69 -7.20 20.50
CA LYS A 232 20.86 -8.08 20.47
C LYS A 232 22.17 -7.32 20.24
N GLY A 233 22.13 -6.02 19.97
CA GLY A 233 23.29 -5.26 19.51
C GLY A 233 23.84 -5.78 18.18
N ALA A 234 23.00 -6.43 17.37
CA ALA A 234 23.40 -6.96 16.07
C ALA A 234 23.40 -5.86 15.01
N PHE A 235 24.09 -6.11 13.90
CA PHE A 235 24.07 -5.21 12.75
C PHE A 235 22.63 -5.04 12.23
N ILE A 236 22.19 -3.80 12.04
CA ILE A 236 20.89 -3.46 11.46
C ILE A 236 21.12 -2.92 10.05
N PRO A 237 20.66 -3.64 9.01
CA PRO A 237 20.72 -3.12 7.66
C PRO A 237 19.94 -1.81 7.53
N ILE A 238 20.50 -0.84 6.83
CA ILE A 238 19.88 0.47 6.61
C ILE A 238 18.46 0.36 6.02
N PRO A 239 18.17 -0.52 5.03
CA PRO A 239 16.81 -0.66 4.51
C PRO A 239 15.80 -1.08 5.60
N LEU A 240 16.21 -1.98 6.49
CA LEU A 240 15.38 -2.37 7.62
C LEU A 240 15.13 -1.19 8.59
N ALA A 241 16.15 -0.38 8.86
CA ALA A 241 16.01 0.82 9.69
C ALA A 241 15.06 1.85 9.06
N VAL A 242 15.22 2.15 7.76
CA VAL A 242 14.32 3.06 7.03
C VAL A 242 12.88 2.56 7.10
N SER A 243 12.66 1.26 6.88
CA SER A 243 11.32 0.67 6.98
C SER A 243 10.73 0.73 8.37
N HIS A 244 11.57 0.66 9.41
CA HIS A 244 11.09 0.78 10.79
C HIS A 244 10.57 2.17 11.07
N TYR A 245 11.31 3.21 10.69
CA TYR A 245 10.90 4.59 10.91
C TYR A 245 9.70 4.98 10.02
N HIS A 246 9.70 4.55 8.76
CA HIS A 246 8.53 4.67 7.87
C HIS A 246 7.27 4.05 8.51
N PHE A 247 7.38 2.87 9.11
CA PHE A 247 6.25 2.22 9.80
C PHE A 247 5.72 3.05 10.98
N LEU A 248 6.56 3.85 11.64
CA LEU A 248 6.13 4.73 12.72
C LEU A 248 5.34 5.92 12.17
N ASP A 249 5.79 6.55 11.09
CA ASP A 249 5.04 7.62 10.39
C ASP A 249 3.70 7.08 9.85
N GLU A 250 3.71 5.91 9.21
CA GLU A 250 2.51 5.27 8.66
C GLU A 250 1.44 4.90 9.71
N SER A 251 1.81 4.87 10.99
CA SER A 251 0.86 4.68 12.08
C SER A 251 -0.10 5.88 12.22
N PHE A 252 0.40 7.11 12.02
CA PHE A 252 -0.39 8.33 11.99
C PHE A 252 -1.19 8.43 10.69
N HIS A 253 -0.56 8.11 9.56
CA HIS A 253 -1.19 8.13 8.24
C HIS A 253 -2.38 7.18 8.14
N THR A 254 -2.25 5.99 8.74
CA THR A 254 -3.37 5.04 8.80
C THR A 254 -4.51 5.57 9.67
N THR A 255 -4.21 6.25 10.78
CA THR A 255 -5.22 6.88 11.64
C THR A 255 -5.98 7.98 10.89
N THR A 256 -5.25 8.86 10.19
CA THR A 256 -5.83 9.91 9.33
C THR A 256 -6.74 9.30 8.25
N SER A 257 -6.27 8.26 7.56
CA SER A 257 -7.05 7.55 6.56
C SER A 257 -8.33 6.93 7.14
N GLN A 258 -8.24 6.31 8.31
CA GLN A 258 -9.39 5.72 8.98
C GLN A 258 -10.42 6.78 9.41
N LEU A 259 -9.97 7.90 10.00
CA LEU A 259 -10.83 9.01 10.41
C LEU A 259 -11.61 9.57 9.21
N ILE A 260 -10.92 9.83 8.10
CA ILE A 260 -11.54 10.38 6.89
C ILE A 260 -12.54 9.37 6.28
N ALA A 261 -12.11 8.12 6.11
CA ALA A 261 -12.89 7.09 5.44
C ALA A 261 -14.16 6.68 6.23
N HIS A 262 -14.11 6.69 7.57
CA HIS A 262 -15.16 6.14 8.40
C HIS A 262 -16.05 7.18 9.07
N ASP A 263 -15.48 8.30 9.49
CA ASP A 263 -16.16 9.26 10.36
C ASP A 263 -16.41 10.59 9.65
N LEU A 264 -15.42 11.11 8.92
CA LEU A 264 -15.51 12.45 8.33
C LEU A 264 -16.59 12.55 7.26
N TYR A 265 -16.78 11.53 6.43
CA TYR A 265 -17.78 11.59 5.35
C TYR A 265 -19.21 11.80 5.87
N LYS A 266 -19.48 11.45 7.14
CA LYS A 266 -20.78 11.59 7.81
C LYS A 266 -21.11 13.04 8.17
N ASP A 267 -20.13 13.93 8.08
CA ASP A 267 -20.34 15.37 8.29
C ASP A 267 -21.01 16.06 7.11
N PHE A 268 -21.06 15.40 5.95
CA PHE A 268 -21.58 15.94 4.71
C PHE A 268 -23.01 15.43 4.43
N PRO A 269 -23.76 16.05 3.50
CA PRO A 269 -25.04 15.51 3.04
C PRO A 269 -24.91 14.04 2.62
N LYS A 270 -25.99 13.28 2.78
CA LYS A 270 -26.03 11.88 2.36
C LYS A 270 -25.61 11.76 0.88
N PRO A 271 -24.73 10.81 0.54
CA PRO A 271 -24.23 10.70 -0.82
C PRO A 271 -25.36 10.39 -1.80
N THR A 272 -25.31 11.07 -2.94
CA THR A 272 -26.18 10.84 -4.10
C THR A 272 -25.99 9.44 -4.65
N ALA A 273 -26.92 8.99 -5.51
CA ALA A 273 -26.78 7.70 -6.19
C ALA A 273 -25.49 7.61 -7.02
N TYR A 274 -25.07 8.71 -7.65
CA TYR A 274 -23.85 8.78 -8.44
C TYR A 274 -22.60 8.66 -7.57
N GLU A 275 -22.52 9.41 -6.46
CA GLU A 275 -21.40 9.33 -5.53
C GLU A 275 -21.25 7.93 -4.92
N LYS A 276 -22.38 7.31 -4.52
CA LYS A 276 -22.38 5.91 -4.05
C LYS A 276 -21.90 4.95 -5.13
N PHE A 277 -22.32 5.15 -6.38
CA PHE A 277 -21.87 4.33 -7.51
C PHE A 277 -20.35 4.44 -7.69
N MET A 278 -19.81 5.66 -7.73
CA MET A 278 -18.37 5.89 -7.92
C MET A 278 -17.53 5.29 -6.79
N ALA A 279 -17.94 5.51 -5.54
CA ALA A 279 -17.28 4.95 -4.35
C ALA A 279 -17.25 3.41 -4.37
N ASN A 280 -18.37 2.80 -4.72
CA ASN A 280 -18.46 1.34 -4.77
C ASN A 280 -17.72 0.74 -5.97
N LEU A 281 -17.76 1.42 -7.12
CA LEU A 281 -17.03 0.99 -8.30
C LEU A 281 -15.53 0.96 -8.02
N SER A 282 -14.97 1.97 -7.34
CA SER A 282 -13.53 1.98 -7.03
C SER A 282 -13.11 0.84 -6.10
N ILE A 283 -13.91 0.53 -5.07
CA ILE A 283 -13.62 -0.58 -4.15
C ILE A 283 -13.77 -1.92 -4.88
N TYR A 284 -14.80 -2.07 -5.71
CA TYR A 284 -14.99 -3.27 -6.52
C TYR A 284 -13.81 -3.51 -7.45
N MET A 285 -13.34 -2.45 -8.13
CA MET A 285 -12.17 -2.52 -9.01
C MET A 285 -10.90 -2.88 -8.23
N MET A 286 -10.71 -2.37 -7.01
CA MET A 286 -9.61 -2.79 -6.14
C MET A 286 -9.65 -4.29 -5.87
N GLN A 287 -10.82 -4.83 -5.58
CA GLN A 287 -10.95 -6.27 -5.37
C GLN A 287 -10.55 -7.03 -6.63
N VAL A 288 -11.11 -6.67 -7.79
CA VAL A 288 -10.88 -7.37 -9.07
C VAL A 288 -9.42 -7.33 -9.50
N THR A 289 -8.76 -6.17 -9.37
CA THR A 289 -7.46 -5.92 -10.01
C THR A 289 -6.27 -6.11 -9.08
N VAL A 290 -6.46 -5.95 -7.77
CA VAL A 290 -5.36 -5.96 -6.79
C VAL A 290 -5.48 -7.09 -5.78
N LEU A 291 -6.67 -7.60 -5.47
CA LEU A 291 -6.91 -8.50 -4.33
C LEU A 291 -7.49 -9.89 -4.70
N ASN A 292 -7.70 -10.18 -5.98
CA ASN A 292 -8.45 -11.37 -6.43
C ASN A 292 -7.56 -12.56 -6.83
N THR A 293 -6.31 -12.61 -6.37
CA THR A 293 -5.45 -13.78 -6.59
C THR A 293 -4.39 -13.91 -5.49
N LEU A 294 -3.57 -14.96 -5.59
CA LEU A 294 -2.44 -15.24 -4.72
C LEU A 294 -1.18 -15.32 -5.60
N SER A 295 -0.14 -14.58 -5.23
CA SER A 295 1.18 -14.78 -5.84
C SER A 295 1.84 -16.04 -5.25
N GLY A 296 2.41 -16.90 -6.08
CA GLY A 296 3.28 -17.99 -5.63
C GLY A 296 4.69 -17.51 -5.30
N ALA A 297 5.08 -16.34 -5.79
CA ALA A 297 6.44 -15.86 -5.68
C ALA A 297 6.67 -14.81 -4.61
N ALA A 298 5.65 -14.08 -4.15
CA ALA A 298 5.85 -12.96 -3.23
C ALA A 298 4.79 -12.94 -2.12
N VAL A 299 5.24 -13.18 -0.88
CA VAL A 299 4.37 -13.12 0.30
C VAL A 299 3.75 -11.73 0.43
N GLY A 300 2.44 -11.68 0.67
CA GLY A 300 1.68 -10.43 0.78
C GLY A 300 1.33 -9.78 -0.57
N SER A 301 1.65 -10.42 -1.70
CA SER A 301 1.20 -10.00 -3.03
C SER A 301 -0.03 -10.79 -3.47
N PHE A 302 -1.06 -10.05 -3.90
CA PHE A 302 -2.34 -10.60 -4.39
C PHE A 302 -2.58 -10.28 -5.87
N TYR A 303 -1.49 -10.03 -6.61
CA TYR A 303 -1.50 -9.70 -8.02
C TYR A 303 -1.08 -10.90 -8.87
N PRO A 304 -1.62 -11.09 -10.10
CA PRO A 304 -1.30 -12.26 -10.91
C PRO A 304 0.17 -12.35 -11.28
N ASP A 305 0.82 -13.48 -11.00
CA ASP A 305 2.26 -13.66 -11.27
C ASP A 305 2.60 -13.49 -12.74
N LYS A 306 1.73 -13.96 -13.64
CA LYS A 306 1.89 -13.88 -15.11
C LYS A 306 2.10 -12.48 -15.66
N LEU A 307 1.62 -11.44 -14.97
CA LEU A 307 1.68 -10.06 -15.46
C LEU A 307 2.97 -9.34 -15.09
N LEU A 308 3.62 -9.72 -13.99
CA LEU A 308 4.78 -9.00 -13.45
C LEU A 308 5.88 -9.93 -12.98
N ILE A 309 5.51 -10.95 -12.20
CA ILE A 309 6.48 -11.81 -11.52
C ILE A 309 7.17 -12.76 -12.50
N MET A 310 6.45 -13.39 -13.43
CA MET A 310 7.06 -14.29 -14.43
C MET A 310 8.10 -13.56 -15.31
N PRO A 311 7.78 -12.42 -15.95
CA PRO A 311 8.78 -11.66 -16.70
C PRO A 311 9.95 -11.18 -15.83
N LEU A 312 9.69 -10.78 -14.58
CA LEU A 312 10.73 -10.34 -13.66
C LEU A 312 11.70 -11.46 -13.30
N ILE A 313 11.19 -12.61 -12.84
CA ILE A 313 12.02 -13.76 -12.48
C ILE A 313 12.82 -14.24 -13.69
N TYR A 314 12.20 -14.28 -14.87
CA TYR A 314 12.90 -14.65 -16.10
C TYR A 314 14.11 -13.74 -16.37
N LYS A 315 13.96 -12.42 -16.21
CA LYS A 315 15.09 -11.49 -16.35
C LYS A 315 16.16 -11.74 -15.27
N VAL A 316 15.76 -11.87 -13.99
CA VAL A 316 16.67 -12.09 -12.87
C VAL A 316 17.48 -13.38 -13.02
N LEU A 317 16.85 -14.48 -13.41
CA LEU A 317 17.51 -15.78 -13.58
C LEU A 317 18.57 -15.77 -14.69
N ARG A 318 18.45 -14.85 -15.64
CA ARG A 318 19.40 -14.68 -16.75
C ARG A 318 20.49 -13.64 -16.47
N THR A 319 20.48 -13.01 -15.30
CA THR A 319 21.59 -12.16 -14.85
C THR A 319 22.73 -13.02 -14.28
N PRO A 320 23.95 -12.47 -14.11
CA PRO A 320 25.06 -13.19 -13.47
C PRO A 320 24.77 -13.69 -12.04
N LEU A 321 23.68 -13.23 -11.40
CA LEU A 321 23.25 -13.74 -10.10
C LEU A 321 22.89 -15.24 -10.13
N PHE A 322 22.34 -15.71 -11.26
CA PHE A 322 21.92 -17.10 -11.46
C PHE A 322 22.53 -17.73 -12.73
N ASP A 323 22.89 -16.92 -13.71
CA ASP A 323 23.59 -17.30 -14.95
C ASP A 323 22.90 -18.44 -15.73
N MET A 324 21.57 -18.44 -15.74
CA MET A 324 20.80 -19.47 -16.43
C MET A 324 20.62 -19.14 -17.91
N SER A 325 20.64 -20.17 -18.76
CA SER A 325 20.12 -20.09 -20.12
C SER A 325 18.61 -19.78 -20.13
N ALA A 326 18.08 -19.38 -21.29
CA ALA A 326 16.65 -19.14 -21.45
C ALA A 326 15.81 -20.38 -21.11
N GLN A 327 16.27 -21.56 -21.53
CA GLN A 327 15.58 -22.83 -21.31
C GLN A 327 15.60 -23.23 -19.83
N GLU A 328 16.74 -23.07 -19.15
CA GLU A 328 16.84 -23.33 -17.71
C GLU A 328 15.94 -22.38 -16.91
N ALA A 329 15.96 -21.08 -17.23
CA ALA A 329 15.13 -20.09 -16.57
C ALA A 329 13.63 -20.42 -16.71
N LEU A 330 13.16 -20.77 -17.92
CA LEU A 330 11.77 -21.18 -18.14
C LEU A 330 11.41 -22.45 -17.36
N SER A 331 12.29 -23.46 -17.35
CA SER A 331 12.05 -24.69 -16.59
C SER A 331 11.92 -24.42 -15.08
N TRP A 332 12.75 -23.52 -14.54
CA TRP A 332 12.66 -23.15 -13.12
C TRP A 332 11.42 -22.32 -12.79
N ILE A 333 10.98 -21.43 -13.68
CA ILE A 333 9.74 -20.68 -13.51
C ILE A 333 8.54 -21.63 -13.48
N GLU A 334 8.47 -22.58 -14.41
CA GLU A 334 7.41 -23.60 -14.43
C GLU A 334 7.37 -24.37 -13.11
N LYS A 335 8.51 -24.96 -12.72
CA LYS A 335 8.63 -25.72 -11.47
C LYS A 335 8.25 -24.90 -10.23
N SER A 336 8.52 -23.60 -10.25
CA SER A 336 8.34 -22.74 -9.09
C SER A 336 6.95 -22.12 -8.98
N LEU A 337 6.24 -21.90 -10.09
CA LEU A 337 4.98 -21.15 -10.09
C LEU A 337 3.77 -21.94 -10.58
N CYS A 338 3.98 -23.03 -11.32
CA CYS A 338 2.91 -23.85 -11.89
C CYS A 338 2.56 -25.09 -11.02
N HIS A 339 3.16 -25.20 -9.83
CA HIS A 339 2.92 -26.30 -8.89
C HIS A 339 2.73 -25.75 -7.48
N GLU A 340 2.01 -26.50 -6.64
CA GLU A 340 1.78 -26.13 -5.24
C GLU A 340 3.07 -26.24 -4.43
N HIS A 341 3.32 -25.27 -3.56
CA HIS A 341 4.52 -25.16 -2.74
C HIS A 341 4.25 -24.26 -1.51
N GLU A 342 5.19 -24.17 -0.57
CA GLU A 342 4.98 -23.49 0.72
C GLU A 342 4.64 -21.99 0.58
N GLY A 343 5.28 -21.30 -0.36
CA GLY A 343 4.98 -19.88 -0.67
C GLY A 343 3.49 -19.60 -0.90
N PHE A 344 2.74 -20.46 -1.60
CA PHE A 344 1.29 -20.28 -1.78
C PHE A 344 0.52 -20.33 -0.45
N HIS A 345 0.89 -21.23 0.46
CA HIS A 345 0.25 -21.32 1.77
C HIS A 345 0.57 -20.10 2.64
N ALA A 346 1.80 -19.57 2.58
CA ALA A 346 2.20 -18.34 3.28
C ALA A 346 1.38 -17.13 2.79
N VAL A 347 1.17 -17.02 1.47
CA VAL A 347 0.36 -15.95 0.86
C VAL A 347 -1.12 -16.12 1.19
N LEU A 348 -1.66 -17.35 1.15
CA LEU A 348 -3.04 -17.64 1.53
C LEU A 348 -3.33 -17.24 2.98
N LYS A 349 -2.42 -17.54 3.91
CA LYS A 349 -2.54 -17.11 5.32
C LYS A 349 -2.60 -15.59 5.44
N SER A 350 -1.76 -14.88 4.68
CA SER A 350 -1.74 -13.41 4.65
C SER A 350 -3.02 -12.85 4.02
N HIS A 351 -3.53 -13.47 2.97
CA HIS A 351 -4.80 -13.13 2.31
C HIS A 351 -5.98 -13.26 3.28
N GLN A 352 -6.09 -14.38 3.99
CA GLN A 352 -7.16 -14.62 4.96
C GLN A 352 -7.15 -13.60 6.10
N ARG A 353 -5.96 -13.26 6.61
CA ARG A 353 -5.80 -12.19 7.59
C ARG A 353 -6.29 -10.85 7.04
N LEU A 354 -5.82 -10.45 5.86
CA LEU A 354 -6.23 -9.19 5.23
C LEU A 354 -7.75 -9.15 4.98
N LEU A 355 -8.33 -10.25 4.47
CA LEU A 355 -9.76 -10.36 4.21
C LEU A 355 -10.59 -10.15 5.47
N SER A 356 -10.17 -10.75 6.60
CA SER A 356 -10.84 -10.59 7.89
C SER A 356 -10.79 -9.13 8.37
N GLU A 357 -9.62 -8.49 8.28
CA GLU A 357 -9.44 -7.10 8.67
C GLU A 357 -10.27 -6.13 7.79
N LEU A 358 -10.27 -6.33 6.47
CA LEU A 358 -11.05 -5.50 5.55
C LEU A 358 -12.56 -5.68 5.76
N ARG A 359 -13.05 -6.91 5.98
CA ARG A 359 -14.47 -7.14 6.32
C ARG A 359 -14.87 -6.42 7.60
N ARG A 360 -14.04 -6.47 8.63
CA ARG A 360 -14.28 -5.76 9.89
C ARG A 360 -14.34 -4.25 9.66
N PHE A 361 -13.39 -3.70 8.91
CA PHE A 361 -13.38 -2.27 8.57
C PHE A 361 -14.63 -1.85 7.78
N PHE A 362 -15.04 -2.63 6.78
CA PHE A 362 -16.15 -2.30 5.91
C PHE A 362 -17.54 -2.56 6.49
N GLN A 363 -17.63 -3.27 7.62
CA GLN A 363 -18.89 -3.62 8.25
C GLN A 363 -19.74 -2.38 8.58
N ASP A 364 -19.12 -1.30 9.02
CA ASP A 364 -19.79 -0.11 9.56
C ASP A 364 -19.91 1.04 8.54
N VAL A 365 -19.48 0.82 7.30
CA VAL A 365 -19.55 1.80 6.21
C VAL A 365 -20.92 1.68 5.50
N ASP A 366 -21.80 2.65 5.68
CA ASP A 366 -23.24 2.53 5.37
C ASP A 366 -23.63 2.61 3.88
N TYR A 367 -22.77 3.15 3.02
CA TYR A 367 -23.06 3.32 1.59
C TYR A 367 -22.59 2.16 0.69
N LEU A 368 -21.95 1.12 1.26
CA LEU A 368 -21.36 0.04 0.48
C LEU A 368 -22.38 -0.96 -0.07
N TRP A 369 -22.15 -1.39 -1.32
CA TRP A 369 -22.75 -2.57 -1.92
C TRP A 369 -22.37 -3.82 -1.13
N PRO A 370 -23.26 -4.83 -1.05
CA PRO A 370 -22.97 -6.08 -0.34
C PRO A 370 -21.68 -6.76 -0.81
N VAL A 371 -21.40 -6.74 -2.12
CA VAL A 371 -20.17 -7.31 -2.70
C VAL A 371 -18.89 -6.68 -2.16
N ASN A 372 -18.92 -5.39 -1.84
CA ASN A 372 -17.80 -4.63 -1.26
C ASN A 372 -17.74 -4.80 0.25
N ARG A 373 -18.88 -4.67 0.94
CA ARG A 373 -18.96 -4.85 2.41
C ARG A 373 -18.40 -6.21 2.85
N GLU A 374 -18.71 -7.26 2.11
CA GLU A 374 -18.28 -8.63 2.42
C GLU A 374 -16.98 -9.04 1.71
N MET A 375 -16.38 -8.14 0.94
CA MET A 375 -15.16 -8.39 0.15
C MET A 375 -15.26 -9.68 -0.68
N ARG A 376 -16.41 -9.90 -1.33
CA ARG A 376 -16.74 -11.20 -1.96
C ARG A 376 -15.81 -11.55 -3.12
N VAL A 377 -15.39 -10.56 -3.89
CA VAL A 377 -14.48 -10.78 -5.02
C VAL A 377 -13.11 -11.19 -4.51
N MET A 378 -12.55 -10.45 -3.54
CA MET A 378 -11.29 -10.83 -2.88
C MET A 378 -11.37 -12.24 -2.29
N ALA A 379 -12.47 -12.58 -1.60
CA ALA A 379 -12.68 -13.90 -1.02
C ALA A 379 -12.63 -15.01 -2.08
N SER A 380 -13.20 -14.78 -3.26
CA SER A 380 -13.14 -15.76 -4.37
C SER A 380 -11.74 -15.95 -4.96
N GLY A 381 -10.82 -15.02 -4.72
CA GLY A 381 -9.43 -15.07 -5.16
C GLY A 381 -8.50 -15.89 -4.25
N GLY A 382 -8.92 -16.19 -3.02
CA GLY A 382 -8.12 -16.93 -2.02
C GLY A 382 -8.03 -18.43 -2.28
N SER A 383 -7.71 -18.85 -3.51
CA SER A 383 -7.62 -20.26 -3.92
C SER A 383 -6.27 -20.56 -4.57
N ILE A 384 -5.51 -21.47 -3.95
CA ILE A 384 -4.21 -21.93 -4.46
C ILE A 384 -4.37 -22.61 -5.81
N SER A 385 -5.35 -23.51 -5.96
CA SER A 385 -5.60 -24.21 -7.23
C SER A 385 -5.92 -23.25 -8.37
N LYS A 386 -6.69 -22.18 -8.09
CA LYS A 386 -6.99 -21.14 -9.07
C LYS A 386 -5.72 -20.37 -9.47
N ALA A 387 -4.91 -19.96 -8.50
CA ALA A 387 -3.66 -19.26 -8.76
C ALA A 387 -2.67 -20.11 -9.59
N ILE A 388 -2.55 -21.40 -9.29
CA ILE A 388 -1.74 -22.35 -10.06
C ILE A 388 -2.27 -22.49 -11.49
N GLN A 389 -3.58 -22.64 -11.67
CA GLN A 389 -4.17 -22.74 -13.00
C GLN A 389 -3.93 -21.47 -13.84
N ASP A 390 -4.08 -20.30 -13.21
CA ASP A 390 -3.77 -19.00 -13.85
C ASP A 390 -2.29 -18.90 -14.23
N ASN A 391 -1.39 -19.43 -13.39
CA ASN A 391 0.04 -19.48 -13.65
C ASN A 391 0.38 -20.46 -14.78
N ILE A 392 -0.21 -21.66 -14.83
CA ILE A 392 -0.02 -22.61 -15.94
C ILE A 392 -0.40 -21.96 -17.28
N GLN A 393 -1.59 -21.36 -17.36
CA GLN A 393 -2.04 -20.67 -18.57
C GLN A 393 -1.14 -19.50 -18.95
N GLY A 394 -0.72 -18.70 -17.95
CA GLY A 394 0.20 -17.57 -18.16
C GLY A 394 1.57 -18.03 -18.65
N PHE A 395 2.10 -19.11 -18.09
CA PHE A 395 3.39 -19.67 -18.45
C PHE A 395 3.40 -20.25 -19.87
N GLU A 396 2.35 -20.93 -20.30
CA GLU A 396 2.23 -21.42 -21.68
C GLU A 396 2.31 -20.29 -22.72
N GLN A 397 1.68 -19.14 -22.44
CA GLN A 397 1.75 -17.97 -23.31
C GLN A 397 3.12 -17.31 -23.24
N PHE A 398 3.64 -17.11 -22.03
CA PHE A 398 4.91 -16.44 -21.79
C PHE A 398 6.09 -17.22 -22.39
N SER A 399 6.17 -18.52 -22.16
CA SER A 399 7.25 -19.39 -22.65
C SER A 399 7.37 -19.36 -24.17
N ARG A 400 6.25 -19.38 -24.91
CA ARG A 400 6.23 -19.26 -26.37
C ARG A 400 6.74 -17.91 -26.89
N SER A 401 6.59 -16.84 -26.11
CA SER A 401 7.04 -15.50 -26.49
C SER A 401 8.48 -15.19 -26.06
N ALA A 402 9.00 -15.95 -25.10
CA ALA A 402 10.33 -15.77 -24.52
C ALA A 402 11.41 -16.62 -25.20
N THR A 403 11.00 -17.66 -25.95
CA THR A 403 11.84 -18.43 -26.88
C THR A 403 11.79 -17.82 -28.27
#